data_AF-A0A392M3E4-F1
#
_entry.id   AF-A0A392M3E4-F1
#
_cell.length_a   1.000
_cell.length_b   1.000
_cell.length_c   1.000
_cell.angle_alpha   90.00
_cell.angle_beta   90.00
_cell.angle_gamma   90.00
#
_symmetry.space_group_name_H-M   'P 1'
#
loop_
_entity.id
_entity.type
_entity.pdbx_description
1 polymer ?
#
loop_
_entity_poly.entity_id
_entity_poly.type
_entity_poly.pdbx_seq_one_letter_code
_entity_poly.pdbx_strand_id
1 'polypeptide(L)'
;MSCLMINDIDAGLGRFGNTQMTVNNQIVVGTLMNLCDNPTRVSVGQDWRESDITHRIPIIVTGNDLSTIYAPLIRDGRMDKFYW
;
A
#
# COMPACT_ATOMS: atom_id res chain seq x y z
N MET A 1 16.86 -3.17 12.23
CA MET A 1 15.77 -3.72 11.42
C MET A 1 14.55 -2.86 11.70
N SER A 2 13.93 -2.29 10.67
CA SER A 2 12.83 -1.33 10.80
C SER A 2 11.64 -1.80 9.96
N CYS A 3 10.42 -1.38 10.32
CA CYS A 3 9.21 -1.65 9.55
C CYS A 3 8.34 -0.39 9.45
N LEU A 4 7.47 -0.35 8.43
CA LEU A 4 6.39 0.61 8.34
C LEU A 4 5.10 -0.10 8.76
N MET A 5 4.40 0.44 9.75
CA MET A 5 3.12 -0.10 10.21
C MET A 5 1.99 0.87 9.86
N ILE A 6 0.97 0.38 9.15
CA ILE A 6 -0.25 1.12 8.81
C ILE A 6 -1.42 0.42 9.50
N ASN A 7 -2.05 1.10 10.43
CA ASN A 7 -3.18 0.52 11.16
C ASN A 7 -4.52 0.91 10.54
N ASP A 8 -5.48 -0.02 10.65
CA ASP A 8 -6.89 0.17 10.27
C ASP A 8 -7.05 0.65 8.81
N ILE A 9 -6.37 -0.03 7.89
CA ILE A 9 -6.23 0.39 6.49
C ILE A 9 -7.56 0.36 5.72
N ASP A 10 -8.47 -0.53 6.11
CA ASP A 10 -9.80 -0.65 5.54
C ASP A 10 -10.69 0.55 5.88
N ALA A 11 -10.50 1.20 7.03
CA ALA A 11 -11.20 2.46 7.33
C ALA A 11 -10.80 3.59 6.36
N GLY A 12 -9.56 3.59 5.86
CA GLY A 12 -9.05 4.63 4.95
C GLY A 12 -9.20 4.32 3.46
N LEU A 13 -8.97 3.06 3.07
CA LEU A 13 -8.94 2.61 1.66
C LEU A 13 -10.13 1.74 1.26
N GLY A 14 -10.91 1.27 2.23
CA GLY A 14 -12.05 0.41 1.99
C GLY A 14 -13.17 1.14 1.25
N ARG A 15 -13.78 0.45 0.29
CA ARG A 15 -15.00 0.92 -0.36
C ARG A 15 -16.22 0.33 0.35
N PHE A 16 -16.95 1.17 1.07
CA PHE A 16 -18.18 0.78 1.76
C PHE A 16 -19.42 1.21 0.96
N GLY A 17 -20.15 0.26 0.40
CA GLY A 17 -21.38 0.51 -0.35
C GLY A 17 -21.22 1.48 -1.52
N ASN A 18 -22.07 2.51 -1.56
CA ASN A 18 -22.06 3.56 -2.60
C ASN A 18 -21.21 4.79 -2.22
N THR A 19 -20.29 4.65 -1.27
CA THR A 19 -19.39 5.75 -0.88
C THR A 19 -18.55 6.17 -2.08
N GLN A 20 -18.55 7.47 -2.38
CA GLN A 20 -17.68 8.02 -3.40
C GLN A 20 -16.24 8.05 -2.89
N MET A 21 -15.34 7.40 -3.62
CA MET A 21 -13.92 7.42 -3.33
C MET A 21 -13.29 8.68 -3.94
N THR A 22 -12.43 9.34 -3.18
CA THR A 22 -11.67 10.50 -3.67
C THR A 22 -10.44 10.06 -4.46
N VAL A 23 -9.85 11.00 -5.21
CA VAL A 23 -8.58 10.77 -5.93
C VAL A 23 -7.45 10.39 -4.97
N ASN A 24 -7.46 10.90 -3.73
CA ASN A 24 -6.44 10.57 -2.73
C ASN A 24 -6.40 9.08 -2.41
N ASN A 25 -7.55 8.41 -2.31
CA ASN A 25 -7.57 6.96 -2.08
C ASN A 25 -6.94 6.20 -3.25
N GLN A 26 -7.16 6.66 -4.48
CA GLN A 26 -6.54 6.06 -5.67
C GLN A 26 -5.01 6.27 -5.67
N ILE A 27 -4.54 7.45 -5.25
CA ILE A 27 -3.11 7.77 -5.14
C ILE A 27 -2.44 6.88 -4.09
N VAL A 28 -3.05 6.69 -2.92
CA VAL A 28 -2.49 5.84 -1.85
C VAL A 28 -2.39 4.39 -2.33
N VAL A 29 -3.44 3.84 -2.94
CA VAL A 29 -3.42 2.47 -3.50
C VAL A 29 -2.33 2.33 -4.56
N GLY A 30 -2.22 3.28 -5.50
CA GLY A 30 -1.19 3.26 -6.55
C GLY A 30 0.22 3.34 -5.98
N THR A 31 0.42 4.15 -4.94
CA THR A 31 1.71 4.29 -4.26
C THR A 31 2.10 2.99 -3.56
N LEU A 32 1.18 2.36 -2.82
CA LEU A 32 1.44 1.07 -2.17
C LEU A 32 1.76 -0.03 -3.19
N MET A 33 1.05 -0.08 -4.32
CA MET A 33 1.35 -1.02 -5.40
C MET A 33 2.76 -0.81 -5.96
N ASN A 34 3.17 0.44 -6.21
CA ASN A 34 4.51 0.75 -6.71
C ASN A 34 5.61 0.37 -5.72
N LEU A 35 5.38 0.59 -4.42
CA LEU A 35 6.30 0.17 -3.36
C LEU A 35 6.45 -1.35 -3.29
N CYS A 36 5.35 -2.10 -3.47
CA CYS A 36 5.40 -3.56 -3.53
C CYS A 36 6.18 -4.07 -4.75
N ASP A 37 6.03 -3.41 -5.91
CA ASP A 37 6.69 -3.83 -7.16
C ASP A 37 8.18 -3.48 -7.18
N ASN A 38 8.59 -2.34 -6.62
CA ASN A 38 9.98 -1.85 -6.64
C ASN A 38 10.46 -1.40 -5.24
N PRO A 39 10.62 -2.34 -4.29
CA PRO A 39 10.83 -1.99 -2.87
C PRO A 39 12.19 -1.35 -2.56
N THR A 40 13.16 -1.44 -3.48
CA THR A 40 14.50 -0.86 -3.32
C THR A 40 14.71 0.41 -4.14
N ARG A 41 13.68 0.89 -4.86
CA ARG A 41 13.79 2.04 -5.75
C ARG A 41 12.57 2.95 -5.60
N VAL A 42 12.71 3.98 -4.77
CA VAL A 42 11.60 4.85 -4.36
C VAL A 42 12.01 6.31 -4.51
N SER A 43 11.30 7.06 -5.35
CA SER A 43 11.48 8.51 -5.49
C SER A 43 10.31 9.26 -4.85
N VAL A 44 10.63 10.35 -4.16
CA VAL A 44 9.66 11.30 -3.59
C VAL A 44 9.49 12.56 -4.45
N GLY A 45 10.25 12.67 -5.55
CA GLY A 45 10.23 13.80 -6.47
C GLY A 45 9.63 13.47 -7.84
N GLN A 46 9.55 14.47 -8.71
CA GLN A 46 9.10 14.27 -10.10
C GLN A 46 10.15 13.54 -10.97
N ASP A 47 11.41 13.54 -10.54
CA ASP A 47 12.54 12.95 -11.28
C ASP A 47 13.20 11.80 -10.50
N TRP A 48 13.67 10.81 -11.24
CA TRP A 48 14.49 9.73 -10.71
C TRP A 48 15.93 10.19 -10.49
N ARG A 49 16.45 9.96 -9.29
CA ARG A 49 17.84 10.25 -8.93
C ARG A 49 18.60 8.95 -8.69
N GLU A 50 19.91 8.99 -8.88
CA GLU A 50 20.79 7.85 -8.54
C GLU A 50 20.73 7.49 -7.05
N SER A 51 20.42 8.48 -6.20
CA SER A 51 20.24 8.32 -4.76
C SER A 51 18.93 7.65 -4.35
N ASP A 52 18.00 7.40 -5.26
CA ASP A 52 16.66 6.84 -4.95
C ASP A 52 16.69 5.32 -4.71
N ILE A 53 17.87 4.77 -4.47
CA ILE A 53 18.09 3.38 -4.06
C ILE A 53 17.99 3.31 -2.54
N THR A 54 17.06 2.50 -2.05
CA THR A 54 16.73 2.37 -0.63
C THR A 54 16.77 0.92 -0.18
N HIS A 55 16.93 0.70 1.12
CA HIS A 55 16.77 -0.62 1.71
C HIS A 55 15.30 -1.05 1.67
N ARG A 56 15.08 -2.33 1.40
CA ARG A 56 13.73 -2.91 1.48
C ARG A 56 13.22 -2.84 2.92
N ILE A 57 12.08 -2.17 3.11
CA ILE A 57 11.39 -2.07 4.40
C ILE A 57 10.11 -2.91 4.34
N PRO A 58 9.87 -3.82 5.30
CA PRO A 58 8.60 -4.52 5.41
C PRO A 58 7.48 -3.54 5.79
N ILE A 59 6.34 -3.66 5.10
CA ILE A 59 5.11 -2.93 5.41
C ILE A 59 4.14 -3.90 6.06
N ILE A 60 3.68 -3.58 7.27
CA ILE A 60 2.69 -4.36 8.01
C ILE A 60 1.41 -3.53 8.02
N VAL A 61 0.32 -4.14 7.59
CA VAL A 61 -1.01 -3.50 7.59
C VAL A 61 -1.97 -4.28 8.48
N THR A 62 -2.82 -3.57 9.21
CA THR A 62 -3.95 -4.16 9.94
C THR A 62 -5.26 -3.62 9.37
N GLY A 63 -6.31 -4.43 9.42
CA GLY A 63 -7.65 -4.02 9.01
C GLY A 63 -8.67 -5.09 9.35
N ASN A 64 -9.93 -4.69 9.52
CA ASN A 64 -11.01 -5.60 9.92
C ASN A 64 -11.57 -6.35 8.71
N ASP A 65 -11.73 -5.66 7.58
CA ASP A 65 -12.25 -6.24 6.33
C ASP A 65 -11.43 -5.84 5.10
N LEU A 66 -10.46 -6.68 4.76
CA LEU A 66 -9.63 -6.50 3.56
C LEU A 66 -10.38 -6.73 2.24
N SER A 67 -11.61 -7.27 2.26
CA SER A 67 -12.39 -7.49 1.02
C SER A 67 -12.82 -6.18 0.35
N THR A 68 -12.85 -5.09 1.13
CA THR A 68 -13.21 -3.75 0.67
C THR A 68 -12.06 -3.03 -0.04
N ILE A 69 -10.84 -3.57 0.02
CA ILE A 69 -9.63 -2.99 -0.56
C ILE A 69 -9.52 -3.37 -2.03
N TYR A 70 -8.89 -2.49 -2.82
CA TYR A 70 -8.65 -2.73 -4.24
C TYR A 70 -7.90 -4.05 -4.49
N ALA A 71 -8.57 -4.99 -5.19
CA ALA A 71 -8.11 -6.37 -5.36
C ALA A 71 -6.65 -6.51 -5.88
N PRO A 72 -6.17 -5.71 -6.84
CA PRO A 72 -4.77 -5.76 -7.30
C PRO A 72 -3.70 -5.44 -6.24
N LEU A 73 -4.05 -4.77 -5.14
CA LEU A 73 -3.14 -4.52 -4.04
C LEU A 73 -3.00 -5.75 -3.13
N ILE A 74 -4.13 -6.44 -2.85
CA ILE A 74 -4.20 -7.59 -1.93
C ILE A 74 -3.93 -8.96 -2.60
N ARG A 75 -3.40 -8.94 -3.83
CA ARG A 75 -3.10 -10.14 -4.61
C ARG A 75 -1.79 -10.78 -4.15
N ASP A 76 -1.69 -12.09 -4.42
CA ASP A 76 -0.47 -12.85 -4.16
C ASP A 76 0.72 -12.24 -4.93
N GLY A 77 1.87 -12.19 -4.26
CA GLY A 77 3.09 -11.52 -4.74
C GLY A 77 3.24 -10.07 -4.31
N ARG A 78 2.19 -9.42 -3.79
CA ARG A 78 2.27 -8.09 -3.15
C ARG A 78 1.93 -8.08 -1.67
N MET A 79 1.03 -8.98 -1.23
CA MET A 79 0.57 -9.06 0.14
C MET A 79 0.34 -10.52 0.56
N ASP A 80 0.82 -10.87 1.75
CA ASP A 80 0.45 -12.11 2.44
C ASP A 80 -0.59 -11.78 3.53
N LYS A 81 -1.69 -12.55 3.55
CA LYS A 81 -2.82 -12.33 4.46
C LYS A 81 -2.75 -13.29 5.62
N PHE A 82 -2.78 -12.75 6.83
CA PHE A 82 -2.87 -13.52 8.07
C PHE A 82 -4.19 -13.15 8.75
N TYR A 83 -4.99 -14.16 9.06
CA TYR A 83 -6.28 -13.99 9.75
C TYR A 83 -6.12 -14.52 11.17
N TRP A 84 -6.61 -13.76 12.14
CA TRP A 84 -6.59 -14.07 13.56
C TRP A 84 -7.91 -13.69 14.23
#